data_AF-A0A7X8VEF7-F1
#
_entry.id   AF-A0A7X8VEF7-F1
#
_cell.length_a   1.000
_cell.length_b   1.000
_cell.length_c   1.000
_cell.angle_alpha   90.00
_cell.angle_beta   90.00
_cell.angle_gamma   90.00
#
_symmetry.space_group_name_H-M   'P 1'
#
loop_
_entity.id
_entity.type
_entity.pdbx_description
1 polymer ?
#
loop_
_entity_poly.entity_id
_entity_poly.type
_entity_poly.pdbx_seq_one_letter_code
_entity_poly.pdbx_strand_id
1 'polypeptide(L)' 'VKNVNTFDEEEIILETELGFLCILGQGLHISMLNLEQGKVAVEGTVNSVEYKQQGSDFKTKGKNILNRLLK' A
#
# COMPACT_ATOMS: atom_id res chain seq x y z
N VAL A 1 -5.57 -9.58 -6.02
CA VAL A 1 -4.17 -9.29 -5.62
C VAL A 1 -3.27 -10.07 -6.54
N LYS A 2 -2.31 -9.40 -7.19
CA LYS A 2 -1.32 -10.04 -8.09
C LYS A 2 -0.04 -10.41 -7.36
N ASN A 3 0.42 -9.56 -6.46
CA ASN A 3 1.65 -9.78 -5.72
C ASN A 3 1.66 -9.02 -4.39
N VAL A 4 2.61 -9.35 -3.52
CA VAL A 4 2.92 -8.62 -2.29
C VAL A 4 4.33 -8.05 -2.44
N ASN A 5 4.47 -6.73 -2.37
CA ASN A 5 5.76 -6.06 -2.52
C ASN A 5 6.46 -5.84 -1.19
N THR A 6 5.70 -5.44 -0.17
CA THR A 6 6.19 -5.22 1.20
C THR A 6 5.21 -5.87 2.15
N PHE A 7 5.72 -6.58 3.15
CA PHE A 7 4.95 -6.98 4.31
C PHE A 7 5.84 -6.88 5.56
N ASP A 8 5.41 -6.08 6.51
CA ASP A 8 5.94 -6.03 7.85
C ASP A 8 4.83 -5.59 8.82
N GLU A 9 5.18 -5.38 10.09
CA GLU A 9 4.21 -5.07 11.15
C GLU A 9 3.63 -3.64 11.06
N GLU A 10 4.25 -2.75 10.28
CA GLU A 10 3.86 -1.34 10.17
C GLU A 10 3.29 -1.00 8.77
N GLU A 11 3.71 -1.72 7.73
CA GLU A 11 3.35 -1.48 6.33
C GLU A 11 3.12 -2.78 5.55
N ILE A 12 2.02 -2.81 4.77
CA ILE A 12 1.77 -3.82 3.76
C ILE A 12 1.48 -3.14 2.41
N ILE A 13 2.23 -3.52 1.38
CA ILE A 13 2.04 -3.04 0.00
C ILE A 13 1.65 -4.21 -0.90
N LEU A 14 0.45 -4.14 -1.46
CA LEU A 14 -0.13 -5.13 -2.36
C LEU A 14 -0.17 -4.59 -3.78
N GLU A 15 0.27 -5.41 -4.74
CA GLU A 15 0.07 -5.14 -6.15
C GLU A 15 -1.29 -5.69 -6.59
N THR A 16 -2.08 -4.85 -7.25
CA THR A 16 -3.38 -5.18 -7.83
C THR A 16 -3.32 -4.99 -9.35
N GLU A 17 -4.36 -5.39 -10.06
CA GLU A 17 -4.42 -5.23 -11.53
C GLU A 17 -4.34 -3.78 -12.00
N LEU A 18 -4.88 -2.85 -11.22
CA LEU A 18 -5.01 -1.44 -11.63
C LEU A 18 -4.06 -0.52 -10.86
N GLY A 19 -3.14 -1.05 -10.04
CA GLY A 19 -2.24 -0.25 -9.22
C GLY A 19 -1.86 -0.90 -7.89
N PHE A 20 -1.46 -0.10 -6.91
CA PHE A 20 -0.96 -0.55 -5.61
C PHE A 20 -1.91 -0.15 -4.48
N LEU A 21 -2.08 -1.05 -3.52
CA LEU A 21 -2.78 -0.82 -2.25
C LEU A 21 -1.73 -0.82 -1.13
N CYS A 22 -1.61 0.28 -0.42
CA CYS A 22 -0.74 0.45 0.73
C CYS A 22 -1.60 0.51 1.98
N ILE A 23 -1.25 -0.28 2.99
CA ILE A 23 -1.90 -0.36 4.29
C ILE A 23 -0.83 -0.03 5.33
N LEU A 24 -1.08 0.98 6.15
CA LEU A 24 -0.20 1.40 7.24
C LEU A 24 -0.89 1.16 8.58
N GLY A 25 -0.14 0.73 9.58
CA GLY A 25 -0.73 0.25 10.82
C GLY A 25 0.30 -0.17 11.87
N GLN A 26 -0.15 -1.03 12.78
CA GLN A 26 0.68 -1.62 13.83
C GLN A 26 0.26 -3.08 14.03
N GLY A 27 1.26 -3.96 14.20
CA GLY A 27 1.04 -5.40 14.34
C GLY A 27 0.37 -6.01 13.11
N LEU A 28 0.61 -5.42 11.92
CA LEU A 28 0.07 -5.90 10.66
C LEU A 28 0.69 -7.26 10.31
N HIS A 29 -0.15 -8.22 9.94
CA HIS A 29 0.32 -9.48 9.38
C HIS A 29 -0.71 -10.05 8.41
N ILE A 30 -0.22 -10.80 7.42
CA ILE A 30 -1.07 -11.47 6.43
C ILE A 30 -1.46 -12.85 6.98
N SER A 31 -2.73 -13.02 7.35
CA SER A 31 -3.24 -14.31 7.85
C SER A 31 -3.64 -15.27 6.73
N MET A 32 -3.92 -14.75 5.53
CA MET A 32 -4.17 -15.57 4.34
C MET A 32 -3.77 -14.84 3.06
N LEU A 33 -3.12 -15.53 2.13
CA LEU A 33 -2.83 -15.02 0.79
C LEU A 33 -3.20 -16.09 -0.25
N ASN A 34 -4.12 -15.75 -1.16
CA ASN A 34 -4.49 -16.58 -2.30
C ASN A 34 -4.37 -15.74 -3.58
N LEU A 35 -3.24 -15.89 -4.28
CA LEU A 35 -2.96 -15.14 -5.51
C LEU A 35 -3.84 -15.59 -6.68
N GLU A 36 -4.21 -16.87 -6.76
CA GLU A 36 -5.07 -17.40 -7.84
C GLU A 36 -6.48 -16.82 -7.78
N GLN A 37 -7.05 -16.72 -6.58
CA GLN A 37 -8.35 -16.10 -6.34
C GLN A 37 -8.25 -14.58 -6.15
N GLY A 38 -7.03 -14.05 -6.11
CA GLY A 38 -6.76 -12.64 -5.85
C GLY A 38 -7.19 -12.14 -4.48
N LYS A 39 -7.25 -13.00 -3.46
CA LYS A 39 -7.69 -12.67 -2.10
C LYS A 39 -6.52 -12.55 -1.13
N VAL A 40 -6.66 -11.66 -0.16
CA VAL A 40 -5.73 -11.51 0.96
C VAL A 40 -6.53 -11.19 2.23
N ALA A 41 -6.11 -11.74 3.35
CA ALA A 41 -6.60 -11.39 4.68
C ALA A 41 -5.44 -10.80 5.48
N VAL A 42 -5.68 -9.62 6.05
CA VAL A 42 -4.70 -8.87 6.86
C VAL A 42 -5.32 -8.66 8.24
N GLU A 43 -4.52 -8.88 9.26
CA GLU A 43 -4.88 -8.72 10.66
C GLU A 43 -3.90 -7.76 11.35
N GLY A 44 -4.39 -7.01 12.33
CA GLY A 44 -3.63 -5.96 13.01
C GLY A 44 -4.46 -4.68 13.18
N THR A 45 -3.82 -3.62 13.64
CA THR A 45 -4.46 -2.29 13.73
C THR A 45 -4.16 -1.51 12.47
N VAL A 46 -5.20 -1.17 11.70
CA VAL A 46 -5.07 -0.39 10.47
C VAL A 46 -5.25 1.09 10.79
N ASN A 47 -4.22 1.89 10.50
CA ASN A 47 -4.22 3.33 10.71
C ASN A 47 -4.56 4.09 9.41
N SER A 48 -4.12 3.57 8.26
CA SER A 48 -4.37 4.17 6.95
C SER A 48 -4.43 3.12 5.85
N VAL A 49 -5.23 3.40 4.82
CA VAL A 49 -5.31 2.62 3.59
C VAL A 49 -5.28 3.58 2.40
N GLU A 50 -4.29 3.42 1.53
CA GLU A 50 -4.12 4.22 0.32
C GLU A 50 -4.12 3.35 -0.93
N TYR A 51 -4.98 3.69 -1.90
CA TYR A 51 -4.95 3.08 -3.23
C TYR A 51 -4.36 4.05 -4.26
N LYS A 52 -3.42 3.56 -5.07
CA LYS A 52 -2.75 4.34 -6.12
C LYS A 52 -2.82 3.60 -7.43
N GLN A 53 -3.38 4.24 -8.46
CA GLN A 53 -3.42 3.66 -9.80
C GLN A 53 -2.02 3.51 -10.40
N GLN A 54 -1.86 2.50 -11.25
CA GLN A 54 -0.61 2.27 -11.98
C GLN A 54 -0.22 3.53 -12.78
N GLY A 55 1.04 3.98 -12.66
CA GLY A 55 1.53 5.22 -13.26
C GLY A 55 1.47 6.46 -12.36
N SER A 56 0.92 6.36 -11.14
CA SER A 56 1.04 7.41 -10.11
C SER A 56 2.21 7.10 -9.16
N ASP A 57 3.35 7.75 -9.38
CA ASP A 57 4.58 7.52 -8.59
C ASP A 57 4.37 7.81 -7.09
N PHE A 58 4.74 6.86 -6.23
CA PHE A 58 4.77 7.06 -4.77
C PHE A 58 5.77 8.17 -4.35
N LYS A 59 6.76 8.49 -5.21
CA LYS A 59 7.85 9.45 -4.97
C LYS A 59 7.53 10.92 -5.27
N THR A 60 6.45 11.25 -5.97
CA THR A 60 6.25 12.61 -6.51
C THR A 60 5.38 13.52 -5.62
N LYS A 61 4.63 12.99 -4.65
CA LYS A 61 3.84 13.84 -3.73
C LYS A 61 4.74 14.69 -2.82
N GLY A 62 5.85 14.16 -2.30
CA GLY A 62 6.74 14.92 -1.39
C GLY A 62 7.39 16.16 -2.03
N LYS A 63 7.79 16.09 -3.30
CA LYS A 63 8.45 17.20 -4.00
C LYS A 63 7.50 18.35 -4.35
N ASN A 64 6.25 18.05 -4.68
CA ASN A 64 5.27 19.06 -5.10
C ASN A 64 4.75 19.93 -3.95
N ILE A 65 4.68 19.39 -2.73
CA ILE A 65 4.19 20.13 -1.55
C ILE A 65 5.25 21.14 -1.09
N LEU A 66 6.54 20.75 -1.10
CA LEU A 66 7.66 21.64 -0.78
C LEU A 66 7.77 22.81 -1.76
N ASN A 67 7.58 22.56 -3.07
CA ASN A 67 7.59 23.61 -4.08
C ASN A 67 6.45 24.62 -3.96
N ARG A 68 5.32 24.25 -3.33
CA ARG A 68 4.20 25.17 -3.07
C ARG A 68 4.37 25.99 -1.80
N LEU A 69 5.19 25.54 -0.87
CA LEU A 69 5.47 26.24 0.40
C LEU A 69 6.63 27.23 0.30
N LEU A 70 7.50 27.10 -0.70
CA LEU A 70 8.64 28.00 -0.95
C LEU A 70 8.31 29.11 -1.97
N LYS A 71 7.03 29.35 -2.24
CA LYS A 71 6.55 30.45 -3.08
C LYS A 71 5.77 31.46 -2.24
#